data_AF-A0A524NCT0-F1
#
_entry.id   AF-A0A524NCT0-F1
#
_cell.length_a   1.000
_cell.length_b   1.000
_cell.length_c   1.000
_cell.angle_alpha   90.00
_cell.angle_beta   90.00
_cell.angle_gamma   90.00
#
_symmetry.space_group_name_H-M   'P 1'
#
loop_
_entity.id
_entity.type
_entity.pdbx_description
1 polymer ?
#
loop_
_entity_poly.entity_id
_entity_poly.type
_entity_poly.pdbx_seq_one_letter_code
_entity_poly.pdbx_strand_id
1 'polypeptide(L)'
;LMIVFVIIVKLVQLAAAKLPNGLARGVVGGALVGLIAFALPLTVGAGNDQLTTVIDESASISIWLLVAVLVGKMLAMAISLATGFIGGNVLPMLFVGGTAGVVVHLMFPDVPYAIAVGCMLAAVPGATIKAPIGLTFIAVLAVGLGPLTAAPVAIAVAASYVTTSSVVALITSRRVEVPEAHA
;
A
#
# COMPACT_ATOMS: atom_id res chain seq x y z
N LEU A 1 0.51 -5.84 6.53
CA LEU A 1 -0.10 -5.01 5.47
C LEU A 1 -0.03 -5.65 4.07
N MET A 2 1.14 -6.06 3.58
CA MET A 2 1.28 -6.63 2.24
C MET A 2 0.39 -7.85 1.98
N ILE A 3 0.32 -8.80 2.92
CA ILE A 3 -0.54 -10.00 2.78
C ILE A 3 -2.01 -9.58 2.62
N VAL A 4 -2.47 -8.62 3.43
CA VAL A 4 -3.82 -8.06 3.33
C VAL A 4 -4.05 -7.46 1.95
N PHE A 5 -3.11 -6.65 1.46
CA PHE A 5 -3.20 -6.07 0.11
C PHE A 5 -3.27 -7.15 -0.99
N VAL A 6 -2.42 -8.18 -0.92
CA VAL A 6 -2.42 -9.30 -1.88
C VAL A 6 -3.76 -10.06 -1.86
N ILE A 7 -4.32 -10.30 -0.67
CA ILE A 7 -5.63 -10.95 -0.52
C ILE A 7 -6.72 -10.08 -1.15
N ILE A 8 -6.75 -8.78 -0.85
CA ILE A 8 -7.70 -7.83 -1.42
C ILE A 8 -7.60 -7.84 -2.95
N VAL A 9 -6.40 -7.69 -3.50
CA VAL A 9 -6.16 -7.70 -4.95
C VAL A 9 -6.66 -8.99 -5.58
N LYS A 10 -6.35 -10.16 -5.01
CA LYS A 10 -6.83 -11.45 -5.53
C LYS A 10 -8.35 -11.55 -5.52
N LEU A 11 -9.00 -11.20 -4.40
CA LEU A 11 -10.46 -11.26 -4.28
C LEU A 11 -11.15 -10.34 -5.30
N VAL A 12 -10.63 -9.12 -5.46
CA VAL A 12 -11.16 -8.15 -6.41
C VAL A 12 -10.92 -8.59 -7.86
N GLN A 13 -9.74 -9.16 -8.17
CA GLN A 13 -9.47 -9.72 -9.50
C GLN A 13 -10.41 -10.87 -9.85
N LEU A 14 -10.68 -11.77 -8.90
CA LEU A 14 -11.63 -12.87 -9.08
C LEU A 14 -13.06 -12.35 -9.31
N ALA A 15 -13.48 -11.32 -8.58
CA ALA A 15 -14.77 -10.69 -8.78
C ALA A 15 -14.86 -9.99 -10.15
N ALA A 16 -13.82 -9.24 -10.54
CA ALA A 16 -13.75 -8.54 -11.81
C ALA A 16 -13.69 -9.49 -13.02
N ALA A 17 -13.11 -10.70 -12.86
CA ALA A 17 -13.07 -11.72 -13.90
C ALA A 17 -14.44 -12.29 -14.26
N LYS A 18 -15.45 -12.19 -13.36
CA LYS A 18 -16.83 -12.60 -13.65
C LYS A 18 -17.55 -11.66 -14.61
N LEU A 19 -17.01 -10.48 -14.87
CA LEU A 19 -17.60 -9.51 -15.78
C LEU A 19 -17.02 -9.73 -17.19
N PRO A 20 -17.84 -10.12 -18.19
CA PRO A 20 -17.35 -10.53 -19.50
C PRO A 20 -16.89 -9.35 -20.38
N ASN A 21 -17.43 -8.14 -20.16
CA ASN A 21 -17.18 -6.98 -21.03
C ASN A 21 -16.21 -5.98 -20.39
N GLY A 22 -15.18 -5.57 -21.13
CA GLY A 22 -14.18 -4.58 -20.68
C GLY A 22 -14.80 -3.22 -20.32
N LEU A 23 -15.79 -2.76 -21.09
CA LEU A 23 -16.53 -1.52 -20.78
C LEU A 23 -17.31 -1.65 -19.48
N ALA A 24 -18.02 -2.77 -19.26
CA ALA A 24 -18.76 -3.01 -18.02
C ALA A 24 -17.83 -3.07 -16.81
N ARG A 25 -16.66 -3.70 -16.95
CA ARG A 25 -15.61 -3.71 -15.92
C ARG A 25 -15.14 -2.30 -15.59
N GLY A 26 -14.86 -1.48 -16.59
CA GLY A 26 -14.42 -0.09 -16.40
C GLY A 26 -15.49 0.77 -15.71
N VAL A 27 -16.74 0.69 -16.15
CA VAL A 27 -17.87 1.46 -15.58
C VAL A 27 -18.13 1.04 -14.12
N VAL A 28 -18.23 -0.26 -13.86
CA VAL A 28 -18.44 -0.77 -12.49
C VAL A 28 -17.25 -0.43 -11.59
N GLY A 29 -16.02 -0.58 -12.10
CA GLY A 29 -14.81 -0.21 -11.38
C GLY A 29 -14.78 1.27 -11.00
N GLY A 30 -15.02 2.15 -11.97
CA GLY A 30 -15.08 3.60 -11.75
C GLY A 30 -16.20 3.99 -10.78
N ALA A 31 -17.38 3.39 -10.89
CA ALA A 31 -18.48 3.63 -9.98
C ALA A 31 -18.15 3.20 -8.54
N LEU A 32 -17.53 2.04 -8.35
CA LEU A 32 -17.12 1.56 -7.03
C LEU A 32 -15.99 2.41 -6.42
N VAL A 33 -14.98 2.77 -7.23
CA VAL A 33 -13.91 3.68 -6.78
C VAL A 33 -14.47 5.06 -6.43
N GLY A 34 -15.39 5.57 -7.23
CA GLY A 34 -16.11 6.82 -6.97
C GLY A 34 -16.95 6.76 -5.69
N LEU A 35 -17.63 5.64 -5.43
CA LEU A 35 -18.39 5.43 -4.20
C LEU A 35 -17.48 5.38 -2.96
N ILE A 36 -16.34 4.70 -3.05
CA ILE A 36 -15.34 4.67 -1.97
C ILE A 36 -14.81 6.08 -1.72
N ALA A 37 -14.48 6.82 -2.78
CA ALA A 37 -14.03 8.20 -2.69
C ALA A 37 -15.09 9.14 -2.09
N PHE A 38 -16.37 8.92 -2.40
CA PHE A 38 -17.48 9.69 -1.84
C PHE A 38 -17.66 9.41 -0.34
N ALA A 39 -17.60 8.14 0.07
CA ALA A 39 -17.75 7.76 1.48
C ALA A 39 -16.49 8.09 2.32
N LEU A 40 -15.31 7.99 1.72
CA LEU A 40 -14.01 8.22 2.34
C LEU A 40 -13.19 9.19 1.48
N PRO A 41 -13.38 10.52 1.63
CA PRO A 41 -12.73 11.54 0.79
C PRO A 41 -11.20 11.46 0.76
N LEU A 42 -10.57 11.00 1.85
CA LEU A 42 -9.12 10.78 1.93
C LEU A 42 -8.61 9.67 0.99
N THR A 43 -9.50 8.89 0.37
CA THR A 43 -9.12 7.84 -0.60
C THR A 43 -9.08 8.32 -2.05
N VAL A 44 -9.48 9.55 -2.33
CA VAL A 44 -9.52 10.14 -3.69
C VAL A 44 -8.14 10.13 -4.35
N GLY A 45 -8.12 9.91 -5.67
CA GLY A 45 -6.94 10.11 -6.52
C GLY A 45 -5.72 9.27 -6.15
N ALA A 46 -4.52 9.80 -6.38
CA ALA A 46 -3.27 9.11 -6.07
C ALA A 46 -2.96 9.08 -4.56
N GLY A 47 -3.48 10.04 -3.79
CA GLY A 47 -3.28 10.14 -2.34
C GLY A 47 -2.10 11.02 -1.90
N ASN A 48 -1.47 11.79 -2.79
CA ASN A 48 -0.36 12.68 -2.39
C ASN A 48 -0.84 13.77 -1.43
N ASP A 49 -1.86 14.53 -1.85
CA ASP A 49 -2.39 15.64 -1.05
C ASP A 49 -3.12 15.13 0.20
N GLN A 50 -3.76 13.96 0.08
CA GLN A 50 -4.40 13.30 1.21
C GLN A 50 -3.36 12.77 2.21
N LEU A 51 -2.19 12.34 1.75
CA LEU A 51 -1.10 11.93 2.63
C LEU A 51 -0.58 13.12 3.43
N THR A 52 -0.41 14.30 2.80
CA THR A 52 -0.01 15.50 3.53
C THR A 52 -1.07 15.89 4.57
N THR A 53 -2.36 15.84 4.24
CA THR A 53 -3.44 16.06 5.21
C THR A 53 -3.39 15.06 6.37
N VAL A 54 -3.21 13.76 6.09
CA VAL A 54 -3.10 12.73 7.14
C VAL A 54 -1.90 12.96 8.05
N ILE A 55 -0.79 13.45 7.50
CA ILE A 55 0.42 13.72 8.29
C ILE A 55 0.26 14.98 9.14
N ASP A 56 -0.24 16.08 8.56
CA ASP A 56 -0.33 17.39 9.20
C ASP A 56 -1.48 17.47 10.19
N GLU A 57 -2.62 16.85 9.88
CA GLU A 57 -3.83 16.85 10.70
C GLU A 57 -4.00 15.57 11.52
N SER A 58 -2.94 14.77 11.67
CA SER A 58 -2.97 13.46 12.35
C SER A 58 -3.64 13.47 13.73
N ALA A 59 -3.53 14.57 14.49
CA ALA A 59 -4.12 14.72 15.82
C ALA A 59 -5.65 14.90 15.83
N SER A 60 -6.26 15.36 14.74
CA SER A 60 -7.71 15.59 14.64
C SER A 60 -8.44 14.39 14.03
N ILE A 61 -7.72 13.45 13.42
CA ILE A 61 -8.28 12.31 12.70
C ILE A 61 -8.39 11.11 13.65
N SER A 62 -9.59 10.55 13.77
CA SER A 62 -9.81 9.33 14.56
C SER A 62 -9.02 8.14 13.99
N ILE A 63 -8.40 7.34 14.86
CA ILE A 63 -7.70 6.10 14.47
C ILE A 63 -8.60 5.16 13.65
N TRP A 64 -9.89 5.08 13.98
CA TRP A 64 -10.84 4.25 13.25
C TRP A 64 -11.07 4.74 11.83
N LEU A 65 -11.08 6.06 11.63
CA LEU A 65 -11.17 6.67 10.31
C LEU A 65 -9.88 6.40 9.50
N LEU A 66 -8.70 6.50 10.11
CA LEU A 66 -7.43 6.18 9.44
C LEU A 66 -7.38 4.71 8.98
N VAL A 67 -7.83 3.78 9.83
CA VAL A 67 -7.91 2.35 9.46
C VAL A 67 -8.92 2.13 8.33
N ALA A 68 -10.09 2.77 8.39
CA ALA A 68 -11.10 2.69 7.34
C ALA A 68 -10.58 3.25 6.00
N VAL A 69 -9.91 4.39 6.03
CA VAL A 69 -9.29 5.04 4.86
C VAL A 69 -8.16 4.18 4.29
N LEU A 70 -7.35 3.55 5.14
CA LEU A 70 -6.27 2.66 4.74
C LEU A 70 -6.82 1.45 3.96
N VAL A 71 -7.84 0.78 4.50
CA VAL A 71 -8.52 -0.34 3.83
C VAL A 71 -9.24 0.14 2.56
N GLY A 72 -9.93 1.28 2.64
CA GLY A 72 -10.63 1.90 1.51
C GLY A 72 -9.68 2.23 0.34
N LYS A 73 -8.50 2.79 0.62
CA LYS A 73 -7.49 3.08 -0.40
C LYS A 73 -6.96 1.80 -1.05
N MET A 74 -6.66 0.77 -0.26
CA MET A 74 -6.22 -0.53 -0.78
C MET A 74 -7.30 -1.17 -1.67
N LEU A 75 -8.57 -1.06 -1.30
CA LEU A 75 -9.71 -1.52 -2.11
C LEU A 75 -9.85 -0.72 -3.40
N ALA A 76 -9.87 0.62 -3.34
CA ALA A 76 -10.00 1.48 -4.50
C ALA A 76 -8.86 1.23 -5.52
N MET A 77 -7.65 1.04 -5.01
CA MET A 77 -6.47 0.68 -5.80
C MET A 77 -6.60 -0.71 -6.43
N ALA A 78 -7.02 -1.72 -5.66
CA ALA A 78 -7.23 -3.07 -6.17
C ALA A 78 -8.31 -3.13 -7.25
N ILE A 79 -9.41 -2.37 -7.07
CA ILE A 79 -10.49 -2.26 -8.06
C ILE A 79 -9.94 -1.61 -9.33
N SER A 80 -9.28 -0.45 -9.21
CA SER A 80 -8.66 0.24 -10.35
C SER A 80 -7.75 -0.70 -11.15
N LEU A 81 -6.87 -1.44 -10.48
CA LEU A 81 -5.96 -2.41 -11.12
C LEU A 81 -6.71 -3.56 -11.80
N ALA A 82 -7.76 -4.09 -11.16
CA ALA A 82 -8.54 -5.20 -11.70
C ALA A 82 -9.47 -4.79 -12.87
N THR A 83 -9.89 -3.52 -12.92
CA THR A 83 -10.80 -3.01 -13.96
C THR A 83 -10.10 -2.31 -15.12
N GLY A 84 -8.76 -2.35 -15.14
CA GLY A 84 -7.97 -1.90 -16.29
C GLY A 84 -7.67 -0.40 -16.31
N PHE A 85 -7.73 0.28 -15.17
CA PHE A 85 -7.29 1.68 -15.09
C PHE A 85 -5.78 1.75 -15.26
N ILE A 86 -5.32 2.72 -16.05
CA ILE A 86 -3.90 2.95 -16.33
C ILE A 86 -3.34 3.83 -15.20
N GLY A 87 -2.44 3.28 -14.40
CA GLY A 87 -1.80 4.00 -13.30
C GLY A 87 -0.84 3.12 -12.51
N GLY A 88 0.21 3.74 -11.96
CA GLY A 88 1.17 3.07 -11.09
C GLY A 88 0.63 2.86 -9.67
N ASN A 89 1.21 1.90 -8.95
CA ASN A 89 0.89 1.61 -7.56
C ASN A 89 1.72 2.40 -6.53
N VAL A 90 2.70 3.18 -6.98
CA VAL A 90 3.69 3.82 -6.09
C VAL A 90 3.06 4.81 -5.12
N LEU A 91 2.33 5.81 -5.63
CA LEU A 91 1.71 6.85 -4.79
C LEU A 91 0.63 6.30 -3.85
N PRO A 92 -0.31 5.44 -4.31
CA PRO A 92 -1.25 4.81 -3.39
C PRO A 92 -0.56 4.01 -2.28
N MET A 93 0.54 3.31 -2.58
CA MET A 93 1.30 2.56 -1.58
C MET A 93 2.05 3.46 -0.61
N LEU A 94 2.55 4.62 -1.05
CA LEU A 94 3.11 5.65 -0.17
C LEU A 94 2.04 6.20 0.78
N PHE A 95 0.84 6.53 0.26
CA PHE A 95 -0.28 6.96 1.10
C PHE A 95 -0.63 5.91 2.17
N VAL A 96 -0.75 4.65 1.74
CA VAL A 96 -1.05 3.53 2.64
C VAL A 96 0.07 3.37 3.69
N GLY A 97 1.34 3.51 3.29
CA GLY A 97 2.49 3.45 4.19
C GLY A 97 2.52 4.58 5.22
N GLY A 98 2.37 5.82 4.79
CA GLY A 98 2.37 6.97 5.70
C GLY A 98 1.18 6.95 6.66
N THR A 99 -0.02 6.64 6.16
CA THR A 99 -1.22 6.47 7.00
C THR A 99 -1.03 5.34 8.02
N ALA A 100 -0.44 4.21 7.61
CA ALA A 100 -0.12 3.13 8.53
C ALA A 100 0.87 3.57 9.62
N GLY A 101 1.84 4.42 9.27
CA GLY A 101 2.79 4.98 10.23
C GLY A 101 2.15 5.90 11.26
N VAL A 102 1.17 6.71 10.85
CA VAL A 102 0.35 7.51 11.78
C VAL A 102 -0.40 6.58 12.74
N VAL A 103 -1.06 5.53 12.23
CA VAL A 103 -1.74 4.54 13.06
C VAL A 103 -0.77 3.86 14.03
N VAL A 104 0.44 3.50 13.60
CA VAL A 104 1.47 2.91 14.47
C VAL A 104 1.85 3.87 15.59
N HIS A 105 2.07 5.15 15.31
CA HIS A 105 2.38 6.13 16.35
C HIS A 105 1.23 6.29 17.36
N LEU A 106 -0.02 6.31 16.90
CA LEU A 106 -1.19 6.40 17.77
C LEU A 106 -1.35 5.16 18.66
N MET A 107 -0.95 3.97 18.19
CA MET A 107 -0.96 2.74 19.00
C MET A 107 0.24 2.61 19.93
N PHE A 108 1.40 3.16 19.53
CA PHE A 108 2.65 3.12 20.29
C PHE A 108 3.23 4.53 20.42
N PRO A 109 2.71 5.36 21.35
CA PRO A 109 3.10 6.76 21.49
C PRO A 109 4.58 6.95 21.87
N ASP A 110 5.21 5.91 22.43
CA ASP A 110 6.64 5.90 22.77
C ASP A 110 7.55 5.96 21.54
N VAL A 111 7.05 5.56 20.36
CA VAL A 111 7.80 5.66 19.10
C VAL A 111 7.65 7.07 18.54
N PRO A 112 8.74 7.81 18.28
CA PRO A 112 8.64 9.16 17.72
C PRO A 112 7.87 9.16 16.39
N TYR A 113 6.94 10.12 16.24
CA TYR A 113 6.06 10.23 15.09
C TYR A 113 6.79 10.13 13.74
N ALA A 114 7.86 10.93 13.59
CA ALA A 114 8.65 10.98 12.36
C ALA A 114 9.31 9.63 12.02
N ILE A 115 9.70 8.84 13.03
CA ILE A 115 10.27 7.50 12.83
C ILE A 115 9.18 6.52 12.43
N ALA A 116 8.04 6.51 13.11
CA ALA A 116 6.92 5.63 12.80
C ALA A 116 6.39 5.85 11.37
N VAL A 117 6.13 7.12 11.03
CA VAL A 117 5.70 7.52 9.68
C VAL A 117 6.77 7.21 8.65
N GLY A 118 8.02 7.63 8.85
CA GLY A 118 9.11 7.39 7.90
C GLY A 118 9.34 5.91 7.63
N CYS A 119 9.37 5.08 8.67
CA CYS A 119 9.58 3.63 8.52
C CYS A 119 8.45 2.98 7.71
N MET A 120 7.18 3.28 8.03
CA MET A 120 6.05 2.66 7.34
C MET A 120 5.86 3.22 5.92
N LEU A 121 6.13 4.51 5.73
CA LEU A 121 6.11 5.19 4.43
C LEU A 121 7.11 4.56 3.45
N ALA A 122 8.28 4.11 3.91
CA ALA A 122 9.22 3.36 3.07
C ALA A 122 8.90 1.86 3.00
N ALA A 123 8.62 1.22 4.14
CA ALA A 123 8.52 -0.24 4.24
C ALA A 123 7.33 -0.82 3.50
N VAL A 124 6.16 -0.17 3.56
CA VAL A 124 4.94 -0.66 2.89
C VAL A 124 5.10 -0.72 1.36
N PRO A 125 5.48 0.37 0.66
CA PRO A 125 5.78 0.29 -0.76
C PRO A 125 6.96 -0.65 -1.06
N GLY A 126 7.97 -0.71 -0.19
CA GLY A 126 9.15 -1.58 -0.37
C GLY A 126 8.86 -3.07 -0.40
N ALA A 127 7.69 -3.49 0.09
CA ALA A 127 7.22 -4.85 -0.08
C ALA A 127 6.95 -5.18 -1.55
N THR A 128 6.49 -4.20 -2.34
CA THR A 128 6.05 -4.43 -3.74
C THR A 128 6.94 -3.78 -4.79
N ILE A 129 7.66 -2.71 -4.42
CA ILE A 129 8.45 -1.89 -5.32
C ILE A 129 9.93 -2.21 -5.12
N LYS A 130 10.60 -2.59 -6.20
CA LYS A 130 12.02 -3.00 -6.20
C LYS A 130 12.98 -1.80 -6.18
N ALA A 131 12.76 -0.84 -5.28
CA ALA A 131 13.58 0.37 -5.15
C ALA A 131 13.77 0.79 -3.67
N PRO A 132 14.31 -0.09 -2.80
CA PRO A 132 14.38 0.19 -1.36
C PRO A 132 15.19 1.44 -1.00
N ILE A 133 16.29 1.72 -1.73
CA ILE A 133 17.09 2.93 -1.52
C ILE A 133 16.27 4.18 -1.89
N GLY A 134 15.62 4.19 -3.06
CA GLY A 134 14.78 5.30 -3.49
C GLY A 134 13.62 5.58 -2.52
N LEU A 135 12.99 4.52 -2.01
CA LEU A 135 11.92 4.64 -1.02
C LEU A 135 12.41 5.19 0.33
N THR A 136 13.64 4.84 0.72
CA THR A 136 14.28 5.43 1.91
C THR A 136 14.42 6.94 1.74
N PHE A 137 14.96 7.39 0.59
CA PHE A 137 15.10 8.83 0.31
C PHE A 137 13.75 9.54 0.26
N ILE A 138 12.74 8.95 -0.39
CA ILE A 138 11.39 9.50 -0.42
C ILE A 138 10.87 9.70 1.01
N ALA A 139 10.97 8.68 1.87
CA ALA A 139 10.46 8.79 3.24
C ALA A 139 11.24 9.77 4.11
N VAL A 140 12.57 9.76 4.01
CA VAL A 140 13.45 10.67 4.76
C VAL A 140 13.18 12.13 4.38
N LEU A 141 13.08 12.42 3.08
CA LEU A 141 12.83 13.77 2.58
C LEU A 141 11.40 14.24 2.86
N ALA A 142 10.41 13.35 2.69
CA ALA A 142 9.00 13.69 2.94
C ALA A 142 8.72 14.01 4.41
N VAL A 143 9.40 13.34 5.34
CA VAL A 143 9.18 13.51 6.79
C VAL A 143 10.18 14.50 7.41
N GLY A 144 11.24 14.89 6.68
CA GLY A 144 12.28 15.79 7.19
C GLY A 144 13.23 15.13 8.20
N LEU A 145 13.55 13.84 7.99
CA LEU A 145 14.46 13.09 8.86
C LEU A 145 15.93 13.45 8.57
N GLY A 146 16.74 13.54 9.63
CA GLY A 146 18.18 13.73 9.53
C GLY A 146 18.94 12.43 9.19
N PRO A 147 20.24 12.50 8.89
CA PRO A 147 21.04 11.32 8.51
C PRO A 147 21.05 10.22 9.58
N LEU A 148 21.03 10.60 10.86
CA LEU A 148 21.07 9.67 11.98
C LEU A 148 19.74 8.92 12.15
N THR A 149 18.62 9.54 11.80
CA THR A 149 17.28 8.95 11.89
C THR A 149 16.84 8.27 10.59
N ALA A 150 17.65 8.33 9.53
CA ALA A 150 17.42 7.59 8.28
C ALA A 150 17.73 6.08 8.41
N ALA A 151 18.62 5.69 9.33
CA ALA A 151 19.00 4.29 9.56
C ALA A 151 17.80 3.36 9.83
N PRO A 152 16.88 3.65 10.77
CA PRO A 152 15.71 2.79 11.01
C PRO A 152 14.79 2.70 9.78
N VAL A 153 14.66 3.76 8.98
CA VAL A 153 13.86 3.75 7.74
C VAL A 153 14.47 2.80 6.71
N ALA A 154 15.80 2.88 6.51
CA ALA A 154 16.52 1.99 5.61
C ALA A 154 16.40 0.52 6.04
N ILE A 155 16.51 0.25 7.34
CA ILE A 155 16.35 -1.10 7.90
C ILE A 155 14.92 -1.60 7.68
N ALA A 156 13.91 -0.77 7.94
CA ALA A 156 12.51 -1.15 7.78
C ALA A 156 12.18 -1.52 6.33
N VAL A 157 12.63 -0.72 5.35
CA VAL A 157 12.39 -1.03 3.94
C VAL A 157 13.19 -2.23 3.45
N ALA A 158 14.43 -2.40 3.92
CA ALA A 158 15.24 -3.57 3.60
C ALA A 158 14.59 -4.86 4.14
N ALA A 159 14.16 -4.85 5.40
CA ALA A 159 13.47 -5.97 6.02
C ALA A 159 12.18 -6.33 5.27
N SER A 160 11.38 -5.33 4.89
CA SER A 160 10.15 -5.53 4.11
C SER A 160 10.42 -6.13 2.73
N TYR A 161 11.41 -5.59 2.02
CA TYR A 161 11.82 -6.05 0.70
C TYR A 161 12.35 -7.49 0.73
N VAL A 162 13.26 -7.80 1.67
CA VAL A 162 13.86 -9.14 1.83
C VAL A 162 12.81 -10.17 2.26
N THR A 163 11.91 -9.80 3.18
CA THR A 163 10.84 -10.70 3.61
C THR A 163 9.94 -11.05 2.42
N THR A 164 9.59 -10.05 1.61
CA THR A 164 8.70 -10.28 0.47
C THR A 164 9.38 -11.10 -0.63
N SER A 165 10.63 -10.78 -0.97
CA SER A 165 11.38 -11.52 -1.99
C SER A 165 11.59 -12.98 -1.58
N SER A 166 11.85 -13.24 -0.29
CA SER A 166 11.98 -14.59 0.27
C SER A 166 10.66 -15.37 0.18
N VAL A 167 9.53 -14.76 0.56
CA VAL A 167 8.21 -15.39 0.46
C VAL A 167 7.86 -15.73 -1.00
N VAL A 168 8.11 -14.80 -1.93
CA VAL A 168 7.84 -15.03 -3.36
C VAL A 168 8.74 -16.13 -3.93
N ALA A 169 10.03 -16.16 -3.54
CA ALA A 169 10.96 -17.20 -3.95
C ALA A 169 10.50 -18.58 -3.47
N LEU A 170 10.07 -18.71 -2.21
CA LEU A 170 9.56 -19.95 -1.63
C LEU A 170 8.26 -20.43 -2.29
N ILE A 171 7.35 -19.52 -2.64
CA ILE A 171 6.11 -19.89 -3.35
C ILE A 171 6.44 -20.38 -4.77
N THR A 172 7.41 -19.74 -5.43
CA THR A 172 7.79 -20.10 -6.80
C THR A 172 8.50 -21.44 -6.83
N SER A 173 9.42 -21.71 -5.90
CA SER A 173 10.13 -23.00 -5.84
C SER A 173 9.18 -24.19 -5.63
N ARG A 174 8.12 -24.02 -4.83
CA ARG A 174 7.08 -25.06 -4.63
C ARG A 174 6.17 -25.30 -5.83
N ARG A 175 6.09 -24.38 -6.79
CA ARG A 175 5.26 -24.55 -8.00
C ARG A 175 5.98 -25.29 -9.13
N VAL A 176 7.30 -25.43 -9.05
CA VAL A 176 8.13 -26.05 -10.11
C VAL A 176 8.09 -27.59 -10.04
N GLU A 177 7.52 -28.18 -8.98
CA GLU A 177 7.41 -29.64 -8.81
C GLU A 177 6.14 -30.25 -9.46
N VAL A 178 5.84 -29.94 -10.72
CA VAL A 178 4.91 -30.77 -11.52
C VAL A 178 5.72 -31.41 -12.65
N PRO A 179 6.19 -32.67 -12.48
CA PRO A 179 6.82 -33.43 -13.56
C PRO A 179 5.84 -33.55 -14.73
N GLU A 180 6.30 -33.26 -15.94
CA GLU A 180 5.55 -33.58 -17.15
C GLU A 180 5.26 -35.08 -17.16
N ALA A 181 3.98 -35.44 -17.25
CA ALA A 181 3.59 -36.82 -17.48
C ALA A 181 4.04 -37.21 -18.90
N HIS A 182 5.20 -37.84 -19.00
CA HIS A 182 5.55 -38.65 -20.15
C HIS A 182 4.62 -39.87 -20.20
N ALA A 183 3.68 -39.89 -21.15
CA ALA A 183 3.14 -41.08 -21.83
C ALA A 183 2.19 -40.66 -22.96
#